data_AF-A0A1V3WBE3-F1
#
_entry.id   AF-A0A1V3WBE3-F1
#
_cell.length_a   1.000
_cell.length_b   1.000
_cell.length_c   1.000
_cell.angle_alpha   90.00
_cell.angle_beta   90.00
_cell.angle_gamma   90.00
#
_symmetry.space_group_name_H-M   'P 1'
#
loop_
_entity.id
_entity.type
_entity.pdbx_description
1 polymer ?
#
loop_
_entity_poly.entity_id
_entity_poly.type
_entity_poly.pdbx_seq_one_letter_code
_entity_poly.pdbx_strand_id
1 'polypeptide(L)'
;MPRDAARRHRRAAADLSVWPPAGATAVAVSDGYQRLAERGYGYGPAFRGLTAMWARGDELFAEVRLPEAAGGVTGFGLHPALLDAALHTAVMANPDAELVLPFSWQRVSLHASGASAVRVRIAPAGPSAVSVELADDLGLPVLSVAAMVARPVSEQQLRAVLSGAGPDRLFEVIWSPATATSTDAPASYRVFECAAAVDDPVTATYERTHHALAAVQPWLAEHASGVLLMVTRGAVALPGEDVTDLAGAAVWGLVRSAQTENPGRLILVDSDVPLDDSAAATAMAVGEPQVLLRNGQAYTPRVHASRAVDGILVPPGDGPWRLGLSSAGTFENLRLEPVPNAGAPLGPGQVRVDMRAIAANFRDIMITLGMFTHDALIGGEGAGVVVEVGPGVTEFAVGDSVYGFFPDGSGTLVAGDVRLLLPMPADWSYAEAAAISAVFTTAYYAFVHLADVQPGQRVLVHAATGGVGMAAVQLARHLGLEVFATASKSKWDTLRAMGFDEDHISDSRSLEFEDKFRAVTGGRGMDVVLDSLAGEFVDASLRLLGPGGVFLEMGKTDIRDPGVIAQEYPGCATAPSTCSSPAVPACTSTCSSWPHCSTPGCCDRCR
;
A
#
# COMPACT_ATOMS: atom_id res chain seq x y z
N MET A 1 -32.64 -27.15 13.29
CA MET A 1 -33.61 -26.51 12.38
C MET A 1 -33.87 -25.10 12.88
N PRO A 2 -33.19 -24.10 12.28
CA PRO A 2 -33.93 -22.96 11.74
C PRO A 2 -33.33 -22.52 10.40
N ARG A 3 -34.06 -22.70 9.30
CA ARG A 3 -33.64 -22.30 7.94
C ARG A 3 -34.35 -21.03 7.42
N ASP A 4 -35.17 -20.37 8.23
CA ASP A 4 -36.12 -19.35 7.72
C ASP A 4 -35.81 -17.88 8.07
N ALA A 5 -34.67 -17.56 8.69
CA ALA A 5 -34.32 -16.16 8.97
C ALA A 5 -33.50 -15.47 7.86
N ALA A 6 -32.92 -16.21 6.91
CA ALA A 6 -32.01 -15.67 5.88
C ALA A 6 -32.70 -15.24 4.56
N ARG A 7 -34.04 -15.17 4.52
CA ARG A 7 -34.80 -14.92 3.27
C ARG A 7 -35.54 -13.58 3.21
N ARG A 8 -35.17 -12.61 4.04
CA ARG A 8 -35.70 -11.23 3.93
C ARG A 8 -34.59 -10.27 3.50
N HIS A 9 -34.82 -9.62 2.35
CA HIS A 9 -33.96 -8.68 1.60
C HIS A 9 -33.04 -9.22 0.48
N ARG A 10 -33.53 -10.18 -0.34
CA ARG A 10 -33.31 -10.05 -1.79
C ARG A 10 -34.49 -9.25 -2.36
N ARG A 11 -34.30 -7.95 -2.60
CA ARG A 11 -35.20 -7.19 -3.48
C ARG A 11 -35.10 -7.89 -4.84
N ALA A 12 -36.22 -8.41 -5.37
CA ALA A 12 -36.20 -9.09 -6.66
C ALA A 12 -35.67 -8.11 -7.73
N ALA A 13 -34.73 -8.55 -8.57
CA ALA A 13 -34.31 -7.79 -9.74
C ALA A 13 -35.56 -7.46 -10.56
N ALA A 14 -35.72 -6.21 -10.99
CA ALA A 14 -36.90 -5.85 -11.76
C ALA A 14 -36.79 -6.43 -13.17
N ASP A 15 -37.92 -6.87 -13.68
CA ASP A 15 -38.01 -7.37 -15.05
C ASP A 15 -37.88 -6.20 -16.04
N LEU A 16 -36.75 -6.14 -16.76
CA LEU A 16 -36.45 -5.14 -17.79
C LEU A 16 -36.84 -5.60 -19.21
N SER A 17 -37.55 -6.74 -19.34
CA SER A 17 -38.06 -7.22 -20.63
C SER A 17 -39.27 -6.43 -21.12
N VAL A 18 -40.10 -5.89 -20.21
CA VAL A 18 -41.28 -5.07 -20.53
C VAL A 18 -40.88 -3.60 -20.65
N TRP A 19 -41.11 -2.99 -21.82
CA TRP A 19 -40.68 -1.62 -22.10
C TRP A 19 -41.68 -0.84 -22.99
N PRO A 20 -41.98 0.45 -22.70
CA PRO A 20 -41.54 1.21 -21.51
C PRO A 20 -42.08 0.60 -20.21
N PRO A 21 -41.40 0.81 -19.06
CA PRO A 21 -41.78 0.16 -17.81
C PRO A 21 -43.22 0.48 -17.40
N ALA A 22 -43.99 -0.55 -17.05
CA ALA A 22 -45.39 -0.38 -16.66
C ALA A 22 -45.52 0.58 -15.45
N GLY A 23 -46.42 1.56 -15.58
CA GLY A 23 -46.65 2.59 -14.56
C GLY A 23 -45.56 3.65 -14.45
N ALA A 24 -44.61 3.72 -15.39
CA ALA A 24 -43.63 4.80 -15.46
C ALA A 24 -44.11 5.93 -16.38
N THR A 25 -43.80 7.17 -16.02
CA THR A 25 -44.13 8.39 -16.77
C THR A 25 -42.92 8.83 -17.57
N ALA A 26 -43.11 9.21 -18.83
CA ALA A 26 -42.02 9.69 -19.68
C ALA A 26 -41.44 11.03 -19.16
N VAL A 27 -40.12 11.15 -19.19
CA VAL A 27 -39.39 12.38 -18.83
C VAL A 27 -38.69 12.93 -20.07
N ALA A 28 -38.84 14.24 -20.30
CA ALA A 28 -38.27 14.90 -21.47
C ALA A 28 -36.73 14.91 -21.42
N VAL A 29 -36.10 14.31 -22.43
CA VAL A 29 -34.63 14.30 -22.63
C VAL A 29 -34.18 15.44 -23.56
N SER A 30 -35.10 16.01 -24.36
CA SER A 30 -34.83 17.15 -25.22
C SER A 30 -34.24 18.31 -24.41
N ASP A 31 -33.14 18.88 -24.90
CA ASP A 31 -32.32 19.93 -24.25
C ASP A 31 -31.59 19.51 -22.97
N GLY A 32 -31.62 18.22 -22.57
CA GLY A 32 -30.96 17.71 -21.37
C GLY A 32 -29.44 17.95 -21.37
N TYR A 33 -28.75 17.63 -22.46
CA TYR A 33 -27.30 17.83 -22.55
C TYR A 33 -26.87 19.30 -22.60
N GLN A 34 -27.71 20.20 -23.10
CA GLN A 34 -27.45 21.63 -23.07
C GLN A 34 -27.50 22.16 -21.63
N ARG A 35 -28.55 21.80 -20.87
CA ARG A 35 -28.70 22.15 -19.46
C ARG A 35 -27.59 21.58 -18.58
N LEU A 36 -27.10 20.39 -18.90
CA LEU A 36 -25.94 19.79 -18.25
C LEU A 36 -24.66 20.59 -18.53
N ALA A 37 -24.42 20.99 -19.77
CA ALA A 37 -23.26 21.79 -20.15
C ALA A 37 -23.22 23.15 -19.44
N GLU A 38 -24.38 23.81 -19.28
CA GLU A 38 -24.51 25.07 -18.52
C GLU A 38 -24.13 24.94 -17.03
N ARG A 39 -24.07 23.70 -16.50
CA ARG A 39 -23.71 23.39 -15.11
C ARG A 39 -22.33 22.74 -14.97
N GLY A 40 -21.52 22.77 -16.03
CA GLY A 40 -20.16 22.23 -16.03
C GLY A 40 -20.03 20.79 -16.52
N TYR A 41 -21.13 20.10 -16.87
CA TYR A 41 -21.09 18.77 -17.48
C TYR A 41 -20.96 18.84 -19.01
N GLY A 42 -19.74 19.09 -19.49
CA GLY A 42 -19.40 19.23 -20.90
C GLY A 42 -19.31 17.90 -21.67
N TYR A 43 -20.41 17.15 -21.79
CA TYR A 43 -20.40 15.88 -22.52
C TYR A 43 -20.24 16.07 -24.04
N GLY A 44 -19.15 15.56 -24.59
CA GLY A 44 -18.88 15.53 -26.04
C GLY A 44 -19.75 14.50 -26.78
N PRO A 45 -19.72 14.48 -28.13
CA PRO A 45 -20.61 13.64 -28.95
C PRO A 45 -20.56 12.14 -28.63
N ALA A 46 -19.40 11.62 -28.21
CA ALA A 46 -19.21 10.23 -27.81
C ALA A 46 -20.02 9.82 -26.56
N PHE A 47 -20.34 10.78 -25.68
CA PHE A 47 -21.01 10.53 -24.39
C PHE A 47 -22.51 10.88 -24.42
N ARG A 48 -23.03 11.30 -25.59
CA ARG A 48 -24.44 11.68 -25.77
C ARG A 48 -25.33 10.49 -26.15
N GLY A 49 -25.28 9.44 -25.34
CA GLY A 49 -25.95 8.16 -25.62
C GLY A 49 -27.37 8.01 -25.08
N LEU A 50 -27.86 8.90 -24.20
CA LEU A 50 -29.20 8.79 -23.60
C LEU A 50 -30.29 9.15 -24.62
N THR A 51 -31.17 8.20 -24.96
CA THR A 51 -32.19 8.38 -26.01
C THR A 51 -33.60 8.63 -25.45
N ALA A 52 -33.95 8.01 -24.32
CA ALA A 52 -35.26 8.16 -23.70
C ALA A 52 -35.19 7.91 -22.19
N MET A 53 -36.11 8.50 -21.43
CA MET A 53 -36.14 8.40 -19.97
C MET A 53 -37.57 8.33 -19.42
N TRP A 54 -37.76 7.57 -18.34
CA TRP A 54 -39.01 7.45 -17.60
C TRP A 54 -38.75 7.45 -16.10
N ALA A 55 -39.76 7.83 -15.31
CA ALA A 55 -39.71 7.81 -13.86
C ALA A 55 -40.92 7.09 -13.25
N ARG A 56 -40.71 6.33 -12.18
CA ARG A 56 -41.75 5.66 -11.40
C ARG A 56 -41.41 5.71 -9.91
N GLY A 57 -42.04 6.62 -9.17
CA GLY A 57 -41.62 6.91 -7.80
C GLY A 57 -40.17 7.40 -7.78
N ASP A 58 -39.33 6.80 -6.95
CA ASP A 58 -37.89 7.10 -6.88
C ASP A 58 -37.04 6.29 -7.88
N GLU A 59 -37.68 5.48 -8.73
CA GLU A 59 -37.00 4.68 -9.75
C GLU A 59 -36.92 5.45 -11.07
N LEU A 60 -35.74 5.46 -11.68
CA LEU A 60 -35.48 6.05 -12.97
C LEU A 60 -35.15 4.97 -13.99
N PHE A 61 -35.63 5.14 -15.21
CA PHE A 61 -35.44 4.21 -16.30
C PHE A 61 -34.98 4.96 -17.53
N ALA A 62 -34.10 4.34 -18.32
CA ALA A 62 -33.61 4.97 -19.53
C ALA A 62 -33.28 3.96 -20.64
N GLU A 63 -33.34 4.44 -21.87
CA GLU A 63 -32.71 3.79 -23.01
C GLU A 63 -31.42 4.53 -23.35
N VAL A 64 -30.35 3.78 -23.55
CA VAL A 64 -29.04 4.33 -23.90
C VAL A 64 -28.47 3.56 -25.07
N ARG A 65 -27.95 4.28 -26.06
CA ARG A 65 -27.28 3.72 -27.23
C ARG A 65 -25.89 4.33 -27.35
N LEU A 66 -24.92 3.49 -27.69
CA LEU A 66 -23.56 3.94 -27.94
C LEU A 66 -23.53 4.84 -29.20
N PRO A 67 -23.11 6.11 -29.10
CA PRO A 67 -22.99 6.98 -30.26
C PRO A 67 -21.87 6.50 -31.19
N GLU A 68 -22.00 6.70 -32.50
CA GLU A 68 -20.95 6.33 -33.48
C GLU A 68 -19.60 7.00 -33.17
N ALA A 69 -19.63 8.23 -32.65
CA ALA A 69 -18.44 8.98 -32.25
C ALA A 69 -17.66 8.34 -31.09
N ALA A 70 -18.22 7.36 -30.39
CA ALA A 70 -17.56 6.64 -29.31
C ALA A 70 -16.74 5.43 -29.79
N GLY A 71 -16.84 5.05 -31.07
CA GLY A 71 -16.15 3.88 -31.63
C GLY A 71 -16.92 2.57 -31.42
N GLY A 72 -16.21 1.45 -31.56
CA GLY A 72 -16.78 0.10 -31.47
C GLY A 72 -16.85 -0.45 -30.03
N VAL A 73 -17.68 -1.47 -29.82
CA VAL A 73 -17.82 -2.17 -28.54
C VAL A 73 -16.69 -3.17 -28.24
N THR A 74 -15.83 -3.46 -29.22
CA THR A 74 -14.77 -4.48 -29.13
C THR A 74 -13.69 -4.09 -28.11
N GLY A 75 -13.29 -5.03 -27.26
CA GLY A 75 -12.25 -4.82 -26.24
C GLY A 75 -12.76 -4.36 -24.87
N PHE A 76 -14.07 -4.16 -24.70
CA PHE A 76 -14.68 -3.76 -23.43
C PHE A 76 -15.69 -4.80 -22.92
N GLY A 77 -15.72 -5.02 -21.61
CA GLY A 77 -16.83 -5.74 -20.96
C GLY A 77 -18.15 -4.98 -21.15
N LEU A 78 -18.14 -3.68 -20.86
CA LEU A 78 -19.19 -2.72 -21.22
C LEU A 78 -18.50 -1.43 -21.67
N HIS A 79 -18.94 -0.83 -22.77
CA HIS A 79 -18.28 0.37 -23.30
C HIS A 79 -18.35 1.53 -22.29
N PRO A 80 -17.24 2.20 -21.93
CA PRO A 80 -17.23 3.26 -20.92
C PRO A 80 -18.22 4.38 -21.21
N ALA A 81 -18.30 4.85 -22.46
CA ALA A 81 -19.27 5.89 -22.85
C ALA A 81 -20.74 5.43 -22.76
N LEU A 82 -21.00 4.12 -22.90
CA LEU A 82 -22.35 3.56 -22.75
C LEU A 82 -22.74 3.49 -21.27
N LEU A 83 -21.81 3.09 -20.41
CA LEU A 83 -22.01 3.07 -18.97
C LEU A 83 -22.19 4.48 -18.40
N ASP A 84 -21.32 5.42 -18.80
CA ASP A 84 -21.40 6.82 -18.37
C ASP A 84 -22.74 7.45 -18.80
N ALA A 85 -23.16 7.22 -20.05
CA ALA A 85 -24.44 7.69 -20.54
C ALA A 85 -25.65 7.11 -19.78
N ALA A 86 -25.54 5.89 -19.21
CA ALA A 86 -26.56 5.35 -18.31
C ALA A 86 -26.66 6.14 -17.00
N LEU A 87 -25.54 6.64 -16.47
CA LEU A 87 -25.51 7.44 -15.23
C LEU A 87 -26.06 8.85 -15.42
N HIS A 88 -26.03 9.39 -16.63
CA HIS A 88 -26.67 10.68 -16.94
C HIS A 88 -28.16 10.69 -16.58
N THR A 89 -28.82 9.53 -16.58
CA THR A 89 -30.21 9.37 -16.15
C THR A 89 -30.44 9.96 -14.75
N ALA A 90 -29.55 9.69 -13.80
CA ALA A 90 -29.68 10.20 -12.43
C ALA A 90 -29.44 11.71 -12.33
N VAL A 91 -28.50 12.23 -13.13
CA VAL A 91 -28.15 13.66 -13.18
C VAL A 91 -29.23 14.47 -13.90
N MET A 92 -29.82 13.94 -14.97
CA MET A 92 -30.89 14.61 -15.73
C MET A 92 -32.23 14.62 -14.99
N ALA A 93 -32.52 13.58 -14.20
CA ALA A 93 -33.75 13.52 -13.40
C ALA A 93 -33.74 14.49 -12.22
N ASN A 94 -32.56 14.85 -11.72
CA ASN A 94 -32.36 15.83 -10.65
C ASN A 94 -31.49 16.98 -11.16
N PRO A 95 -32.02 17.85 -12.04
CA PRO A 95 -31.42 19.18 -12.16
C PRO A 95 -31.50 19.86 -10.78
N ASP A 96 -30.91 20.99 -10.45
CA ASP A 96 -31.04 21.66 -9.14
C ASP A 96 -30.27 20.96 -7.99
N ALA A 97 -29.90 19.68 -8.12
CA ALA A 97 -28.91 19.04 -7.26
C ALA A 97 -27.48 19.54 -7.58
N GLU A 98 -26.60 19.52 -6.57
CA GLU A 98 -25.18 19.84 -6.72
C GLU A 98 -24.48 18.92 -7.75
N LEU A 99 -23.37 19.38 -8.34
CA LEU A 99 -22.56 18.58 -9.24
C LEU A 99 -22.04 17.35 -8.48
N VAL A 100 -22.52 16.15 -8.82
CA VAL A 100 -22.17 14.89 -8.16
C VAL A 100 -21.48 13.95 -9.15
N LEU A 101 -20.37 13.35 -8.71
CA LEU A 101 -19.65 12.34 -9.50
C LEU A 101 -19.72 10.97 -8.81
N PRO A 102 -19.78 9.87 -9.57
CA PRO A 102 -19.63 8.52 -9.03
C PRO A 102 -18.30 8.39 -8.28
N PHE A 103 -18.34 7.99 -7.02
CA PHE A 103 -17.16 7.89 -6.14
C PHE A 103 -16.82 6.45 -5.78
N SER A 104 -17.82 5.64 -5.41
CA SER A 104 -17.61 4.26 -4.95
C SER A 104 -18.66 3.32 -5.52
N TRP A 105 -18.23 2.12 -5.94
CA TRP A 105 -19.06 1.08 -6.53
C TRP A 105 -18.96 -0.20 -5.70
N GLN A 106 -20.09 -0.78 -5.32
CA GLN A 106 -20.14 -1.98 -4.48
C GLN A 106 -20.94 -3.08 -5.14
N ARG A 107 -20.40 -4.31 -5.06
CA ARG A 107 -21.01 -5.53 -5.59
C ARG A 107 -21.43 -5.37 -7.06
N VAL A 108 -20.44 -5.05 -7.90
CA VAL A 108 -20.58 -4.96 -9.35
C VAL A 108 -20.51 -6.36 -9.95
N SER A 109 -21.40 -6.68 -10.88
CA SER A 109 -21.35 -7.91 -11.65
C SER A 109 -21.65 -7.63 -13.11
N LEU A 110 -20.75 -8.06 -13.99
CA LEU A 110 -20.94 -8.04 -15.44
C LEU A 110 -21.49 -9.41 -15.86
N HIS A 111 -22.60 -9.41 -16.58
CA HIS A 111 -23.32 -10.62 -16.98
C HIS A 111 -23.14 -10.94 -18.46
N ALA A 112 -22.99 -9.91 -19.31
CA ALA A 112 -22.78 -10.04 -20.73
C ALA A 112 -21.92 -8.88 -21.26
N SER A 113 -21.26 -9.09 -22.41
CA SER A 113 -20.40 -8.10 -23.06
C SER A 113 -20.81 -7.82 -24.51
N GLY A 114 -20.36 -6.70 -25.07
CA GLY A 114 -20.61 -6.34 -26.47
C GLY A 114 -21.95 -5.63 -26.72
N ALA A 115 -22.67 -5.23 -25.67
CA ALA A 115 -23.88 -4.44 -25.80
C ALA A 115 -23.56 -3.04 -26.40
N SER A 116 -24.24 -2.68 -27.49
CA SER A 116 -24.20 -1.33 -28.08
C SER A 116 -25.41 -0.48 -27.69
N ALA A 117 -26.40 -1.07 -27.02
CA ALA A 117 -27.56 -0.41 -26.46
C ALA A 117 -28.00 -1.13 -25.18
N VAL A 118 -28.48 -0.37 -24.20
CA VAL A 118 -28.95 -0.90 -22.91
C VAL A 118 -30.23 -0.21 -22.45
N ARG A 119 -31.08 -0.96 -21.75
CA ARG A 119 -32.12 -0.47 -20.86
C ARG A 119 -31.55 -0.33 -19.46
N VAL A 120 -31.77 0.82 -18.85
CA VAL A 120 -31.22 1.21 -17.55
C VAL A 120 -32.33 1.26 -16.53
N ARG A 121 -32.04 0.84 -15.31
CA ARG A 121 -32.83 1.12 -14.12
C ARG A 121 -31.92 1.60 -12.99
N ILE A 122 -32.26 2.75 -12.43
CA ILE A 122 -31.60 3.34 -11.27
C ILE A 122 -32.63 3.44 -10.14
N ALA A 123 -32.28 2.95 -8.95
CA ALA A 123 -33.16 3.00 -7.78
C ALA A 123 -32.38 3.33 -6.49
N PRO A 124 -33.02 3.87 -5.45
CA PRO A 124 -32.33 4.18 -4.19
C PRO A 124 -31.77 2.93 -3.50
N ALA A 125 -30.51 3.02 -3.07
CA ALA A 125 -29.78 2.00 -2.31
C ALA A 125 -29.21 2.51 -0.97
N GLY A 126 -29.47 3.77 -0.61
CA GLY A 126 -29.07 4.43 0.63
C GLY A 126 -29.20 5.96 0.54
N PRO A 127 -28.85 6.73 1.59
CA PRO A 127 -29.01 8.20 1.62
C PRO A 127 -28.24 8.95 0.52
N SER A 128 -27.10 8.40 0.09
CA SER A 128 -26.25 8.97 -0.97
C SER A 128 -25.85 7.91 -2.01
N ALA A 129 -26.65 6.85 -2.13
CA ALA A 129 -26.33 5.69 -2.95
C ALA A 129 -27.50 5.23 -3.81
N VAL A 130 -27.20 4.79 -5.04
CA VAL A 130 -28.18 4.22 -5.97
C VAL A 130 -27.72 2.83 -6.45
N SER A 131 -28.66 1.92 -6.69
CA SER A 131 -28.41 0.70 -7.44
C SER A 131 -28.57 0.95 -8.93
N VAL A 132 -27.75 0.30 -9.77
CA VAL A 132 -27.81 0.42 -11.24
C VAL A 132 -27.95 -0.96 -11.85
N GLU A 133 -28.98 -1.16 -12.66
CA GLU A 133 -29.23 -2.39 -13.41
C GLU A 133 -29.28 -2.04 -14.91
N LEU A 134 -28.48 -2.74 -15.72
CA LEU A 134 -28.45 -2.63 -17.16
C LEU A 134 -28.87 -3.95 -17.80
N ALA A 135 -29.75 -3.88 -18.79
CA ALA A 135 -30.15 -5.01 -19.62
C ALA A 135 -30.06 -4.67 -21.11
N ASP A 136 -30.01 -5.68 -21.98
CA ASP A 136 -30.11 -5.49 -23.42
C ASP A 136 -31.56 -5.18 -23.88
N ASP A 137 -31.79 -5.16 -25.19
CA ASP A 137 -33.10 -4.88 -25.80
C ASP A 137 -34.13 -6.01 -25.59
N LEU A 138 -33.67 -7.21 -25.25
CA LEU A 138 -34.50 -8.35 -24.86
C LEU A 138 -34.79 -8.38 -23.35
N GLY A 139 -34.13 -7.51 -22.57
CA GLY A 139 -34.24 -7.48 -21.11
C GLY A 139 -33.31 -8.46 -20.39
N LEU A 140 -32.34 -9.06 -21.09
CA LEU A 140 -31.34 -9.92 -20.46
C LEU A 140 -30.28 -9.05 -19.74
N PRO A 141 -29.83 -9.45 -18.55
CA PRO A 141 -28.92 -8.63 -17.75
C PRO A 141 -27.55 -8.47 -18.42
N VAL A 142 -27.04 -7.25 -18.41
CA VAL A 142 -25.70 -6.86 -18.90
C VAL A 142 -24.81 -6.48 -17.73
N LEU A 143 -25.28 -5.61 -16.82
CA LEU A 143 -24.53 -5.16 -15.64
C LEU A 143 -25.48 -5.00 -14.45
N SER A 144 -25.05 -5.39 -13.25
CA SER A 144 -25.74 -5.06 -12.00
C SER A 144 -24.77 -4.47 -10.98
N VAL A 145 -25.19 -3.37 -10.35
CA VAL A 145 -24.46 -2.65 -9.31
C VAL A 145 -25.39 -2.46 -8.14
N ALA A 146 -25.03 -3.03 -6.99
CA ALA A 146 -25.93 -3.02 -5.86
C ALA A 146 -25.96 -1.69 -5.11
N ALA A 147 -24.83 -0.97 -5.07
CA ALA A 147 -24.76 0.39 -4.56
C ALA A 147 -23.62 1.18 -5.23
N MET A 148 -23.95 2.35 -5.76
CA MET A 148 -23.03 3.36 -6.29
C MET A 148 -23.24 4.63 -5.47
N VAL A 149 -22.19 5.07 -4.75
CA VAL A 149 -22.20 6.31 -3.96
C VAL A 149 -21.72 7.45 -4.85
N ALA A 150 -22.48 8.54 -4.88
CA ALA A 150 -22.10 9.77 -5.57
C ALA A 150 -21.70 10.85 -4.54
N ARG A 151 -20.69 11.67 -4.87
CA ARG A 151 -20.23 12.77 -4.00
C ARG A 151 -20.30 14.11 -4.72
N PRO A 152 -20.68 15.19 -4.02
CA PRO A 152 -20.61 16.53 -4.58
C PRO A 152 -19.15 16.94 -4.81
N VAL A 153 -18.89 17.63 -5.92
CA VAL A 153 -17.58 18.17 -6.28
C VAL A 153 -17.76 19.63 -6.67
N SER A 154 -16.93 20.51 -6.10
CA SER A 154 -17.00 21.94 -6.42
C SER A 154 -16.33 22.24 -7.77
N GLU A 155 -16.77 23.29 -8.47
CA GLU A 155 -16.10 23.76 -9.69
C GLU A 155 -14.61 24.06 -9.47
N GLN A 156 -14.23 24.48 -8.25
CA GLN A 156 -12.86 24.81 -7.88
C GLN A 156 -12.00 23.55 -7.75
N GLN A 157 -12.56 22.44 -7.25
CA GLN A 157 -11.89 21.13 -7.23
C GLN A 157 -11.75 20.55 -8.64
N LEU A 158 -12.78 20.67 -9.48
CA LEU A 158 -12.71 20.22 -10.87
C LEU A 158 -11.70 21.06 -11.68
N ARG A 159 -11.67 22.37 -11.46
CA ARG A 159 -10.63 23.25 -12.02
C ARG A 159 -9.26 22.90 -11.48
N ALA A 160 -9.07 22.53 -10.21
CA ALA A 160 -7.76 22.10 -9.72
C ALA A 160 -7.26 20.82 -10.43
N VAL A 161 -8.13 19.83 -10.64
CA VAL A 161 -7.83 18.62 -11.40
C VAL A 161 -7.49 18.93 -12.87
N LEU A 162 -8.24 19.84 -13.50
CA LEU A 162 -7.98 20.28 -14.88
C LEU A 162 -6.78 21.24 -15.00
N SER A 163 -6.52 22.06 -13.97
CA SER A 163 -5.37 22.98 -13.84
C SER A 163 -4.09 22.25 -13.51
N GLY A 164 -4.18 20.96 -13.13
CA GLY A 164 -3.09 20.01 -13.27
C GLY A 164 -2.58 19.88 -14.71
N ALA A 165 -3.11 20.60 -15.71
CA ALA A 165 -2.57 20.81 -17.06
C ALA A 165 -1.78 22.13 -17.27
N GLY A 166 -1.44 22.83 -16.18
CA GLY A 166 -0.56 24.00 -16.21
C GLY A 166 0.94 23.67 -16.39
N PRO A 167 1.79 24.70 -16.55
CA PRO A 167 3.24 24.57 -16.72
C PRO A 167 3.99 23.94 -15.52
N ASP A 168 3.34 23.78 -14.36
CA ASP A 168 3.94 23.24 -13.12
C ASP A 168 3.80 21.70 -12.98
N ARG A 169 3.70 20.95 -14.09
CA ARG A 169 3.64 19.49 -14.06
C ARG A 169 4.97 18.87 -13.68
N LEU A 170 4.96 17.99 -12.68
CA LEU A 170 6.02 17.00 -12.50
C LEU A 170 5.79 15.83 -13.44
N PHE A 171 6.87 15.33 -14.02
CA PHE A 171 6.86 14.18 -14.90
C PHE A 171 7.70 13.05 -14.30
N GLU A 172 7.28 11.82 -14.53
CA GLU A 172 8.01 10.62 -14.13
C GLU A 172 8.23 9.71 -15.33
N VAL A 173 9.32 8.94 -15.29
CA VAL A 173 9.61 7.92 -16.29
C VAL A 173 9.06 6.59 -15.78
N ILE A 174 8.15 5.99 -16.55
CA ILE A 174 7.57 4.68 -16.27
C ILE A 174 8.20 3.67 -17.23
N TRP A 175 8.81 2.63 -16.67
CA TRP A 175 9.33 1.49 -17.42
C TRP A 175 8.27 0.39 -17.49
N SER A 176 7.80 0.08 -18.70
CA SER A 176 6.78 -0.95 -18.93
C SER A 176 7.39 -2.16 -19.64
N PRO A 177 6.96 -3.40 -19.32
CA PRO A 177 7.36 -4.57 -20.10
C PRO A 177 7.06 -4.37 -21.58
N ALA A 178 8.04 -4.66 -22.42
CA ALA A 178 7.94 -4.54 -23.86
C ALA A 178 8.08 -5.92 -24.52
N THR A 179 7.36 -6.09 -25.63
CA THR A 179 7.52 -7.24 -26.52
C THR A 179 8.31 -6.82 -27.75
N ALA A 180 9.00 -7.79 -28.37
CA ALA A 180 9.66 -7.56 -29.64
C ALA A 180 8.65 -7.10 -30.70
N THR A 181 8.94 -5.99 -31.37
CA THR A 181 8.10 -5.40 -32.41
C THR A 181 8.60 -5.76 -33.82
N SER A 182 9.84 -6.22 -33.93
CA SER A 182 10.46 -6.65 -35.19
C SER A 182 11.32 -7.90 -35.01
N THR A 183 11.49 -8.68 -36.08
CA THR A 183 12.43 -9.81 -36.14
C THR A 183 13.70 -9.48 -36.94
N ASP A 184 13.76 -8.30 -37.55
CA ASP A 184 14.90 -7.84 -38.33
C ASP A 184 15.87 -7.06 -37.44
N ALA A 185 16.91 -7.74 -36.95
CA ALA A 185 18.04 -7.06 -36.33
C ALA A 185 18.78 -6.22 -37.39
N PRO A 186 19.25 -5.00 -37.06
CA PRO A 186 20.05 -4.22 -37.99
C PRO A 186 21.28 -4.99 -38.46
N ALA A 187 21.60 -4.89 -39.76
CA ALA A 187 22.62 -5.72 -40.42
C ALA A 187 24.06 -5.56 -39.85
N SER A 188 24.32 -4.49 -39.08
CA SER A 188 25.59 -4.27 -38.40
C SER A 188 25.37 -3.50 -37.10
N TYR A 189 25.81 -4.07 -35.97
CA TYR A 189 25.83 -3.41 -34.67
C TYR A 189 27.17 -3.59 -33.97
N ARG A 190 27.48 -2.69 -33.02
CA ARG A 190 28.63 -2.80 -32.13
C ARG A 190 28.17 -2.61 -30.69
N VAL A 191 28.74 -3.37 -29.77
CA VAL A 191 28.52 -3.21 -28.33
C VAL A 191 29.67 -2.41 -27.73
N PHE A 192 29.33 -1.43 -26.91
CA PHE A 192 30.26 -0.73 -26.03
C PHE A 192 29.78 -0.86 -24.59
N GLU A 193 30.49 -1.68 -23.82
CA GLU A 193 30.21 -1.89 -22.40
C GLU A 193 30.84 -0.77 -21.55
N CYS A 194 29.98 -0.04 -20.85
CA CYS A 194 30.36 0.96 -19.86
C CYS A 194 30.50 0.26 -18.49
N ALA A 195 31.49 -0.64 -18.38
CA ALA A 195 31.67 -1.50 -17.21
C ALA A 195 31.77 -0.72 -15.89
N ALA A 196 31.12 -1.24 -14.85
CA ALA A 196 31.20 -0.68 -13.50
C ALA A 196 32.59 -0.90 -12.90
N ALA A 197 33.16 0.16 -12.30
CA ALA A 197 34.35 0.10 -11.48
C ALA A 197 34.04 0.63 -10.07
N VAL A 198 34.67 0.04 -9.05
CA VAL A 198 34.49 0.42 -7.65
C VAL A 198 35.44 1.57 -7.33
N ASP A 199 35.08 2.77 -7.78
CA ASP A 199 35.88 3.98 -7.60
C ASP A 199 35.04 5.11 -7.00
N ASP A 200 35.73 6.16 -6.54
CA ASP A 200 35.11 7.42 -6.15
C ASP A 200 34.10 7.88 -7.22
N PRO A 201 32.82 8.12 -6.87
CA PRO A 201 31.75 8.35 -7.84
C PRO A 201 31.99 9.58 -8.72
N VAL A 202 32.71 10.59 -8.22
CA VAL A 202 33.04 11.80 -8.98
C VAL A 202 34.05 11.49 -10.08
N THR A 203 35.17 10.84 -9.72
CA THR A 203 36.22 10.45 -10.65
C THR A 203 35.68 9.45 -11.69
N ALA A 204 34.93 8.44 -11.24
CA ALA A 204 34.32 7.44 -12.13
C ALA A 204 33.35 8.06 -13.13
N THR A 205 32.57 9.06 -12.71
CA THR A 205 31.64 9.79 -13.60
C THR A 205 32.41 10.54 -14.69
N TYR A 206 33.49 11.24 -14.33
CA TYR A 206 34.33 11.96 -15.28
C TYR A 206 34.94 11.02 -16.33
N GLU A 207 35.63 9.97 -15.90
CA GLU A 207 36.32 9.06 -16.82
C GLU A 207 35.34 8.31 -17.72
N ARG A 208 34.21 7.83 -17.16
CA ARG A 208 33.26 7.01 -17.92
C ARG A 208 32.50 7.82 -18.97
N THR A 209 32.12 9.06 -18.65
CA THR A 209 31.50 9.95 -19.65
C THR A 209 32.48 10.32 -20.76
N HIS A 210 33.77 10.51 -20.46
CA HIS A 210 34.81 10.73 -21.46
C HIS A 210 35.05 9.51 -22.36
N HIS A 211 35.11 8.30 -21.81
CA HIS A 211 35.21 7.07 -22.61
C HIS A 211 33.98 6.84 -23.48
N ALA A 212 32.77 7.05 -22.94
CA ALA A 212 31.54 6.97 -23.71
C ALA A 212 31.54 7.99 -24.86
N LEU A 213 31.96 9.23 -24.61
CA LEU A 213 32.08 10.25 -25.65
C LEU A 213 33.10 9.85 -26.73
N ALA A 214 34.25 9.32 -26.33
CA ALA A 214 35.30 8.85 -27.24
C ALA A 214 34.88 7.61 -28.06
N ALA A 215 33.88 6.84 -27.61
CA ALA A 215 33.28 5.77 -28.39
C ALA A 215 32.21 6.29 -29.37
N VAL A 216 31.38 7.23 -28.91
CA VAL A 216 30.26 7.79 -29.69
C VAL A 216 30.76 8.66 -30.86
N GLN A 217 31.75 9.53 -30.64
CA GLN A 217 32.21 10.48 -31.67
C GLN A 217 32.76 9.79 -32.93
N PRO A 218 33.73 8.84 -32.86
CA PRO A 218 34.24 8.16 -34.04
C PRO A 218 33.17 7.29 -34.70
N TRP A 219 32.31 6.63 -33.92
CA TRP A 219 31.22 5.82 -34.46
C TRP A 219 30.30 6.64 -35.37
N LEU A 220 29.85 7.80 -34.89
CA LEU A 220 28.96 8.68 -35.64
C LEU A 220 29.67 9.32 -36.85
N ALA A 221 30.97 9.58 -36.77
CA ALA A 221 31.75 10.19 -37.85
C ALA A 221 32.12 9.21 -38.98
N GLU A 222 32.48 7.96 -38.63
CA GLU A 222 33.08 7.00 -39.57
C GLU A 222 32.04 6.03 -40.17
N HIS A 223 30.91 5.82 -39.50
CA HIS A 223 29.89 4.86 -39.95
C HIS A 223 28.66 5.61 -40.48
N ALA A 224 28.32 5.37 -41.75
CA ALA A 224 27.12 5.94 -42.38
C ALA A 224 25.82 5.24 -41.96
N SER A 225 25.91 3.99 -41.46
CA SER A 225 24.79 3.17 -41.01
C SER A 225 25.21 2.24 -39.86
N GLY A 226 24.23 1.57 -39.23
CA GLY A 226 24.45 0.66 -38.10
C GLY A 226 24.16 1.29 -36.74
N VAL A 227 24.10 0.43 -35.72
CA VAL A 227 23.73 0.80 -34.34
C VAL A 227 24.88 0.53 -33.36
N LEU A 228 25.19 1.49 -32.50
CA LEU A 228 26.06 1.29 -31.34
C LEU A 228 25.21 1.11 -30.08
N LEU A 229 25.33 -0.06 -29.46
CA LEU A 229 24.69 -0.39 -28.18
C LEU A 229 25.59 0.10 -27.05
N MET A 230 25.09 1.04 -26.26
CA MET A 230 25.73 1.58 -25.07
C MET A 230 25.19 0.82 -23.85
N VAL A 231 26.00 -0.08 -23.30
CA VAL A 231 25.56 -1.03 -22.28
C VAL A 231 26.04 -0.61 -20.90
N THR A 232 25.13 -0.55 -19.93
CA THR A 232 25.42 -0.30 -18.50
C THR A 232 24.84 -1.43 -17.64
N ARG A 233 25.17 -1.42 -16.33
CA ARG A 233 24.61 -2.33 -15.34
C ARG A 233 24.29 -1.58 -14.05
N GLY A 234 23.02 -1.54 -13.68
CA GLY A 234 22.57 -0.85 -12.45
C GLY A 234 22.63 0.67 -12.53
N ALA A 235 22.73 1.23 -13.75
CA ALA A 235 22.71 2.68 -13.99
C ALA A 235 21.30 3.27 -13.97
N VAL A 236 20.29 2.42 -14.13
CA VAL A 236 18.87 2.77 -14.12
C VAL A 236 18.12 1.68 -13.35
N ALA A 237 17.17 2.09 -12.52
CA ALA A 237 16.40 1.21 -11.65
C ALA A 237 14.94 1.08 -12.12
N LEU A 238 14.37 -0.13 -12.01
CA LEU A 238 12.92 -0.32 -12.00
C LEU A 238 12.32 0.10 -10.64
N PRO A 239 10.99 0.26 -10.52
CA PRO A 239 10.35 0.51 -9.24
C PRO A 239 10.74 -0.54 -8.18
N GLY A 240 11.34 -0.08 -7.07
CA GLY A 240 11.82 -0.94 -5.98
C GLY A 240 13.27 -1.42 -6.10
N GLU A 241 13.99 -1.02 -7.15
CA GLU A 241 15.43 -1.23 -7.28
C GLU A 241 16.21 0.04 -6.90
N ASP A 242 17.46 -0.14 -6.46
CA ASP A 242 18.41 0.95 -6.26
C ASP A 242 19.29 1.15 -7.50
N VAL A 243 19.66 2.41 -7.77
CA VAL A 243 20.71 2.72 -8.75
C VAL A 243 22.06 2.46 -8.09
N THR A 244 22.80 1.49 -8.59
CA THR A 244 24.09 1.05 -8.04
C THR A 244 25.29 1.56 -8.86
N ASP A 245 25.05 2.09 -10.07
CA ASP A 245 26.08 2.62 -10.97
C ASP A 245 25.80 4.08 -11.38
N LEU A 246 26.20 5.02 -10.51
CA LEU A 246 26.00 6.46 -10.74
C LEU A 246 26.78 6.98 -11.96
N ALA A 247 27.98 6.45 -12.22
CA ALA A 247 28.77 6.83 -13.39
C ALA A 247 28.11 6.37 -14.69
N GLY A 248 27.53 5.16 -14.71
CA GLY A 248 26.69 4.71 -15.80
C GLY A 248 25.45 5.58 -16.00
N ALA A 249 24.82 6.04 -14.92
CA ALA A 249 23.66 6.94 -15.00
C ALA A 249 24.01 8.28 -15.69
N ALA A 250 25.24 8.79 -15.49
CA ALA A 250 25.72 9.96 -16.21
C ALA A 250 25.94 9.69 -17.71
N VAL A 251 26.43 8.50 -18.09
CA VAL A 251 26.53 8.08 -19.50
C VAL A 251 25.16 8.08 -20.17
N TRP A 252 24.11 7.62 -19.48
CA TRP A 252 22.74 7.70 -19.98
C TRP A 252 22.34 9.15 -20.30
N GLY A 253 22.70 10.11 -19.45
CA GLY A 253 22.48 11.53 -19.73
C GLY A 253 23.15 12.01 -21.02
N LEU A 254 24.44 11.71 -21.17
CA LEU A 254 25.24 12.07 -22.35
C LEU A 254 24.68 11.44 -23.64
N VAL A 255 24.43 10.13 -23.63
CA VAL A 255 24.00 9.39 -24.80
C VAL A 255 22.57 9.76 -25.20
N ARG A 256 21.68 10.09 -24.26
CA ARG A 256 20.34 10.62 -24.60
C ARG A 256 20.41 11.93 -25.41
N SER A 257 21.39 12.80 -25.12
CA SER A 257 21.64 13.98 -25.97
C SER A 257 22.06 13.56 -27.37
N ALA A 258 23.03 12.66 -27.48
CA ALA A 258 23.52 12.16 -28.77
C ALA A 258 22.44 11.42 -29.58
N GLN A 259 21.51 10.71 -28.93
CA GLN A 259 20.35 10.07 -29.56
C GLN A 259 19.39 11.08 -30.19
N THR A 260 19.21 12.24 -29.53
CA THR A 260 18.38 13.33 -30.04
C THR A 260 19.00 13.94 -31.30
N GLU A 261 20.33 14.06 -31.32
CA GLU A 261 21.08 14.55 -32.47
C GLU A 261 21.18 13.52 -33.61
N ASN A 262 21.21 12.22 -33.29
CA ASN A 262 21.45 11.12 -34.23
C ASN A 262 20.42 9.97 -34.05
N PRO A 263 19.15 10.16 -34.46
CA PRO A 263 18.10 9.16 -34.26
C PRO A 263 18.42 7.80 -34.91
N GLY A 264 18.16 6.71 -34.18
CA GLY A 264 18.32 5.33 -34.67
C GLY A 264 19.77 4.82 -34.78
N ARG A 265 20.77 5.61 -34.34
CA ARG A 265 22.20 5.23 -34.41
C ARG A 265 22.77 4.69 -33.11
N LEU A 266 22.10 4.94 -31.99
CA LEU A 266 22.55 4.64 -30.64
C LEU A 266 21.40 4.03 -29.85
N ILE A 267 21.63 2.90 -29.19
CA ILE A 267 20.66 2.28 -28.27
C ILE A 267 21.32 2.19 -26.88
N LEU A 268 20.65 2.71 -25.86
CA LEU A 268 21.02 2.54 -24.45
C LEU A 268 20.39 1.26 -23.91
N VAL A 269 21.21 0.41 -23.30
CA VAL A 269 20.77 -0.83 -22.68
C VAL A 269 21.33 -0.92 -21.27
N ASP A 270 20.49 -1.05 -20.26
CA ASP A 270 20.96 -1.42 -18.91
C ASP A 270 20.51 -2.85 -18.60
N SER A 271 21.47 -3.74 -18.34
CA SER A 271 21.21 -5.17 -18.13
C SER A 271 21.76 -5.63 -16.78
N ASP A 272 21.05 -6.54 -16.14
CA ASP A 272 21.46 -7.24 -14.91
C ASP A 272 22.61 -8.24 -15.14
N VAL A 273 22.77 -8.72 -16.37
CA VAL A 273 23.80 -9.67 -16.80
C VAL A 273 24.67 -9.10 -17.94
N PRO A 274 25.86 -9.66 -18.23
CA PRO A 274 26.61 -9.27 -19.43
C PRO A 274 25.77 -9.49 -20.69
N LEU A 275 25.87 -8.58 -21.66
CA LEU A 275 25.01 -8.62 -22.84
C LEU A 275 25.57 -9.63 -23.86
N ASP A 276 24.92 -10.78 -23.98
CA ASP A 276 25.21 -11.73 -25.05
C ASP A 276 24.47 -11.37 -26.36
N ASP A 277 24.75 -12.11 -27.43
CA ASP A 277 24.15 -11.87 -28.75
C ASP A 277 22.61 -11.97 -28.72
N SER A 278 22.05 -12.83 -27.87
CA SER A 278 20.60 -13.02 -27.74
C SER A 278 19.96 -11.82 -27.04
N ALA A 279 20.58 -11.31 -25.98
CA ALA A 279 20.15 -10.14 -25.25
C ALA A 279 20.28 -8.87 -26.09
N ALA A 280 21.36 -8.73 -26.87
CA ALA A 280 21.54 -7.65 -27.84
C ALA A 280 20.46 -7.68 -28.92
N ALA A 281 20.17 -8.86 -29.48
CA ALA A 281 19.08 -9.04 -30.44
C ALA A 281 17.72 -8.66 -29.83
N THR A 282 17.48 -9.03 -28.57
CA THR A 282 16.25 -8.70 -27.85
C THR A 282 16.10 -7.20 -27.66
N ALA A 283 17.14 -6.50 -27.20
CA ALA A 283 17.12 -5.05 -27.03
C ALA A 283 16.84 -4.31 -28.35
N MET A 284 17.44 -4.75 -29.46
CA MET A 284 17.20 -4.17 -30.78
C MET A 284 15.79 -4.48 -31.32
N ALA A 285 15.31 -5.71 -31.12
CA ALA A 285 14.00 -6.17 -31.62
C ALA A 285 12.81 -5.41 -31.02
N VAL A 286 12.98 -4.80 -29.85
CA VAL A 286 11.98 -3.92 -29.22
C VAL A 286 11.74 -2.65 -30.04
N GLY A 287 12.75 -2.17 -30.77
CA GLY A 287 12.64 -1.00 -31.66
C GLY A 287 12.69 0.35 -30.93
N GLU A 288 13.20 0.38 -29.70
CA GLU A 288 13.26 1.58 -28.86
C GLU A 288 14.71 2.01 -28.60
N PRO A 289 14.99 3.31 -28.49
CA PRO A 289 16.34 3.83 -28.26
C PRO A 289 16.87 3.55 -26.84
N GLN A 290 15.99 3.20 -25.90
CA GLN A 290 16.35 2.98 -24.50
C GLN A 290 15.63 1.73 -23.99
N VAL A 291 16.38 0.78 -23.44
CA VAL A 291 15.86 -0.53 -23.01
C VAL A 291 16.49 -0.93 -21.68
N LEU A 292 15.67 -1.44 -20.76
CA LEU A 292 16.16 -2.24 -19.63
C LEU A 292 15.98 -3.72 -19.92
N LEU A 293 16.95 -4.52 -19.55
CA LEU A 293 16.85 -5.98 -19.54
C LEU A 293 16.98 -6.46 -18.10
N ARG A 294 15.96 -7.17 -17.63
CA ARG A 294 15.93 -7.82 -16.31
C ARG A 294 15.40 -9.23 -16.48
N ASN A 295 16.16 -10.24 -16.05
CA ASN A 295 15.80 -11.65 -16.17
C ASN A 295 15.33 -12.04 -17.58
N GLY A 296 15.96 -11.47 -18.61
CA GLY A 296 15.60 -11.69 -20.03
C GLY A 296 14.33 -10.97 -20.52
N GLN A 297 13.63 -10.22 -19.67
CA GLN A 297 12.49 -9.38 -20.05
C GLN A 297 12.96 -7.97 -20.40
N ALA A 298 12.51 -7.45 -21.54
CA ALA A 298 12.75 -6.08 -21.96
C ALA A 298 11.71 -5.10 -21.40
N TYR A 299 12.16 -3.90 -21.03
CA TYR A 299 11.31 -2.80 -20.60
C TYR A 299 11.67 -1.52 -21.34
N THR A 300 10.68 -0.68 -21.61
CA THR A 300 10.85 0.58 -22.34
C THR A 300 10.33 1.77 -21.53
N PRO A 301 10.98 2.94 -21.64
CA PRO A 301 10.61 4.09 -20.84
C PRO A 301 9.54 4.92 -21.55
N ARG A 302 8.60 5.45 -20.79
CA ARG A 302 7.66 6.49 -21.21
C ARG A 302 7.58 7.57 -20.15
N VAL A 303 7.53 8.82 -20.59
CA VAL A 303 7.31 9.95 -19.69
C VAL A 303 5.81 10.11 -19.50
N HIS A 304 5.36 10.09 -18.26
CA HIS A 304 3.98 10.35 -17.87
C HIS A 304 3.92 11.56 -16.93
N ALA A 305 2.77 12.24 -16.90
CA ALA A 305 2.50 13.19 -15.83
C ALA A 305 2.51 12.40 -14.51
N SER A 306 3.34 12.81 -13.57
CA SER A 306 3.44 12.13 -12.29
C SER A 306 2.15 12.37 -11.51
N ARG A 307 1.55 11.29 -11.00
CA ARG A 307 0.43 11.38 -10.05
C ARG A 307 0.92 11.62 -8.62
N ALA A 308 2.24 11.66 -8.39
CA ALA A 308 2.80 11.92 -7.07
C ALA A 308 2.29 13.25 -6.50
N VAL A 309 2.05 14.26 -7.35
CA VAL A 309 1.49 15.57 -6.94
C VAL A 309 0.06 15.49 -6.40
N ASP A 310 -0.76 14.53 -6.86
CA ASP A 310 -2.14 14.37 -6.37
C ASP A 310 -2.18 13.89 -4.90
N GLY A 311 -1.06 13.35 -4.40
CA GLY A 311 -0.88 12.86 -3.03
C GLY A 311 0.05 13.69 -2.15
N ILE A 312 0.58 14.83 -2.61
CA ILE A 312 1.44 15.69 -1.78
C ILE A 312 0.57 16.36 -0.71
N LEU A 313 0.80 16.00 0.54
CA LEU A 313 0.19 16.69 1.67
C LEU A 313 1.02 17.92 2.02
N VAL A 314 0.35 19.08 2.11
CA VAL A 314 0.99 20.36 2.47
C VAL A 314 0.78 20.62 3.95
N PRO A 315 1.83 20.97 4.72
CA PRO A 315 1.69 21.39 6.10
C PRO A 315 0.69 22.55 6.24
N PRO A 316 -0.14 22.57 7.29
CA PRO A 316 -1.18 23.59 7.47
C PRO A 316 -0.64 25.00 7.81
N GLY A 317 0.69 25.16 7.92
CA GLY A 317 1.39 26.42 8.17
C GLY A 317 2.82 26.16 8.64
N ASP A 318 3.47 27.20 9.17
CA ASP A 318 4.87 27.14 9.64
C ASP A 318 5.03 26.53 11.05
N GLY A 319 3.92 26.20 11.72
CA GLY A 319 3.91 25.59 13.05
C GLY A 319 4.03 24.07 13.02
N PRO A 320 4.21 23.42 14.19
CA PRO A 320 4.27 21.97 14.27
C PRO A 320 3.01 21.30 13.73
N TRP A 321 3.20 20.22 12.98
CA TRP A 321 2.13 19.48 12.31
C TRP A 321 2.30 17.98 12.50
N ARG A 322 1.22 17.23 12.27
CA ARG A 322 1.19 15.77 12.35
C ARG A 322 0.38 15.18 11.22
N LEU A 323 0.62 13.90 10.95
CA LEU A 323 -0.25 13.10 10.11
C LEU A 323 -1.51 12.73 10.90
N GLY A 324 -2.66 13.11 10.38
CA GLY A 324 -3.98 12.83 10.96
C GLY A 324 -4.95 12.27 9.94
N LEU A 325 -6.20 12.09 10.37
CA LEU A 325 -7.30 11.55 9.56
C LEU A 325 -8.50 12.48 9.64
N SER A 326 -9.13 12.76 8.50
CA SER A 326 -10.44 13.43 8.49
C SER A 326 -11.55 12.49 8.96
N SER A 327 -11.52 11.23 8.53
CA SER A 327 -12.33 10.13 9.04
C SER A 327 -11.65 8.78 8.73
N ALA A 328 -11.88 7.78 9.57
CA ALA A 328 -11.34 6.44 9.35
C ALA A 328 -12.08 5.68 8.23
N GLY A 329 -11.38 4.75 7.58
CA GLY A 329 -11.94 3.80 6.61
C GLY A 329 -11.18 3.72 5.28
N THR A 330 -10.38 4.74 4.93
CA THR A 330 -9.64 4.77 3.66
C THR A 330 -8.42 5.68 3.73
N PHE A 331 -7.37 5.41 2.94
CA PHE A 331 -6.10 6.14 2.98
C PHE A 331 -6.19 7.56 2.40
N GLU A 332 -7.18 7.82 1.54
CA GLU A 332 -7.47 9.12 0.93
C GLU A 332 -7.91 10.17 1.96
N ASN A 333 -8.24 9.73 3.19
CA ASN A 333 -8.62 10.61 4.28
C ASN A 333 -7.42 11.08 5.13
N LEU A 334 -6.20 10.62 4.82
CA LEU A 334 -4.97 11.11 5.44
C LEU A 334 -4.76 12.59 5.10
N ARG A 335 -4.37 13.37 6.11
CA ARG A 335 -4.06 14.79 5.96
C ARG A 335 -3.00 15.24 6.94
N LEU A 336 -2.33 16.35 6.66
CA LEU A 336 -1.53 17.04 7.66
C LEU A 336 -2.43 18.01 8.44
N GLU A 337 -2.31 17.98 9.77
CA GLU A 337 -3.03 18.87 10.68
C GLU A 337 -2.08 19.42 11.75
N PRO A 338 -2.37 20.58 12.36
CA PRO A 338 -1.51 21.13 13.40
C PRO A 338 -1.41 20.17 14.59
N VAL A 339 -0.23 20.08 15.22
CA VAL A 339 -0.11 19.38 16.50
C VAL A 339 -0.91 20.15 17.55
N PRO A 340 -1.93 19.53 18.19
CA PRO A 340 -2.70 20.21 19.22
C PRO A 340 -1.80 20.61 20.39
N ASN A 341 -1.89 21.87 20.82
CA ASN A 341 -1.18 22.38 22.00
C ASN A 341 0.34 22.12 22.01
N ALA A 342 1.00 22.17 20.85
CA ALA A 342 2.43 21.83 20.72
C ALA A 342 3.37 22.62 21.68
N GLY A 343 2.99 23.85 22.05
CA GLY A 343 3.72 24.71 22.98
C GLY A 343 3.19 24.70 24.43
N ALA A 344 2.32 23.77 24.81
CA ALA A 344 1.85 23.68 26.19
C ALA A 344 3.00 23.37 27.15
N PRO A 345 3.09 24.01 28.34
CA PRO A 345 4.18 23.79 29.29
C PRO A 345 4.37 22.30 29.63
N LEU A 346 5.62 21.85 29.71
CA LEU A 346 5.93 20.48 30.08
C LEU A 346 5.64 20.20 31.57
N GLY A 347 5.05 19.04 31.84
CA GLY A 347 4.93 18.49 33.19
C GLY A 347 6.22 17.84 33.68
N PRO A 348 6.28 17.45 34.97
CA PRO A 348 7.39 16.65 35.49
C PRO A 348 7.53 15.33 34.73
N GLY A 349 8.77 14.88 34.49
CA GLY A 349 9.03 13.65 33.76
C GLY A 349 8.79 13.74 32.25
N GLN A 350 8.62 14.94 31.68
CA GLN A 350 8.43 15.14 30.25
C GLN A 350 9.59 15.88 29.61
N VAL A 351 9.87 15.55 28.36
CA VAL A 351 10.72 16.32 27.45
C VAL A 351 9.93 16.66 26.19
N ARG A 352 10.27 17.76 25.50
CA ARG A 352 9.74 18.05 24.17
C ARG A 352 10.77 17.62 23.13
N VAL A 353 10.35 16.86 22.14
CA VAL A 353 11.20 16.28 21.12
C VAL A 353 10.80 16.82 19.74
N ASP A 354 11.77 17.39 19.03
CA ASP A 354 11.72 17.71 17.60
C ASP A 354 11.97 16.43 16.80
N MET A 355 10.89 15.88 16.24
CA MET A 355 10.88 14.56 15.61
C MET A 355 11.56 14.61 14.25
N ARG A 356 12.51 13.68 14.03
CA ARG A 356 13.25 13.53 12.78
C ARG A 356 12.76 12.35 11.94
N ALA A 357 12.31 11.30 12.61
CA ALA A 357 11.69 10.14 11.98
C ALA A 357 10.61 9.54 12.89
N ILE A 358 9.54 9.05 12.28
CA ILE A 358 8.43 8.34 12.94
C ILE A 358 8.29 7.00 12.22
N ALA A 359 8.21 5.90 12.96
CA ALA A 359 8.00 4.60 12.34
C ALA A 359 6.51 4.33 12.11
N ALA A 360 6.23 3.68 10.97
CA ALA A 360 4.90 3.22 10.63
C ALA A 360 4.73 1.76 11.04
N ASN A 361 3.67 1.46 11.78
CA ASN A 361 3.33 0.13 12.25
C ASN A 361 2.02 -0.36 11.61
N PHE A 362 1.79 -1.68 11.65
CA PHE A 362 0.50 -2.26 11.23
C PHE A 362 -0.68 -1.69 12.05
N ARG A 363 -0.42 -1.29 13.29
CA ARG A 363 -1.36 -0.52 14.12
C ARG A 363 -1.86 0.74 13.41
N ASP A 364 -0.96 1.49 12.77
CA ASP A 364 -1.32 2.75 12.10
C ASP A 364 -2.22 2.49 10.88
N ILE A 365 -1.98 1.40 10.14
CA ILE A 365 -2.87 0.94 9.06
C ILE A 365 -4.27 0.61 9.60
N MET A 366 -4.34 -0.12 10.72
CA MET A 366 -5.63 -0.45 11.34
C MET A 366 -6.38 0.78 11.84
N ILE A 367 -5.68 1.79 12.35
CA ILE A 367 -6.27 3.09 12.73
C ILE A 367 -6.84 3.78 11.50
N THR A 368 -6.06 3.89 10.42
CA THR A 368 -6.50 4.49 9.15
C THR A 368 -7.72 3.80 8.56
N LEU A 369 -7.81 2.47 8.66
CA LEU A 369 -8.94 1.69 8.15
C LEU A 369 -10.13 1.60 9.12
N GLY A 370 -10.06 2.21 10.30
CA GLY A 370 -11.16 2.22 11.28
C GLY A 370 -11.39 0.86 11.95
N MET A 371 -10.35 0.04 12.05
CA MET A 371 -10.38 -1.28 12.68
C MET A 371 -10.06 -1.24 14.18
N PHE A 372 -9.73 -0.07 14.73
CA PHE A 372 -9.56 0.16 16.16
C PHE A 372 -10.87 0.61 16.80
N THR A 373 -11.18 0.04 17.98
CA THR A 373 -12.42 0.31 18.73
C THR A 373 -12.35 1.54 19.64
N HIS A 374 -11.19 2.19 19.73
CA HIS A 374 -10.93 3.35 20.58
C HIS A 374 -10.08 4.39 19.83
N ASP A 375 -10.10 5.63 20.30
CA ASP A 375 -9.30 6.70 19.73
C ASP A 375 -7.81 6.40 19.87
N ALA A 376 -7.10 6.46 18.74
CA ALA A 376 -5.69 6.16 18.66
C ALA A 376 -5.02 7.06 17.62
N LEU A 377 -3.84 7.57 17.96
CA LEU A 377 -3.05 8.41 17.06
C LEU A 377 -2.12 7.57 16.17
N ILE A 378 -1.93 8.01 14.93
CA ILE A 378 -0.94 7.47 14.00
C ILE A 378 0.46 7.88 14.47
N GLY A 379 1.43 6.98 14.41
CA GLY A 379 2.85 7.29 14.65
C GLY A 379 3.19 7.38 16.13
N GLY A 380 2.96 6.29 16.85
CA GLY A 380 3.19 6.21 18.31
C GLY A 380 4.65 5.95 18.73
N GLU A 381 5.61 5.96 17.80
CA GLU A 381 7.03 5.82 18.09
C GLU A 381 7.88 6.63 17.10
N GLY A 382 9.09 6.99 17.52
CA GLY A 382 10.04 7.61 16.61
C GLY A 382 11.33 8.05 17.28
N ALA A 383 12.10 8.86 16.56
CA ALA A 383 13.38 9.40 17.01
C ALA A 383 13.51 10.88 16.66
N GLY A 384 14.18 11.63 17.53
CA GLY A 384 14.31 13.07 17.40
C GLY A 384 15.30 13.69 18.37
N VAL A 385 15.24 15.01 18.49
CA VAL A 385 16.13 15.80 19.35
C VAL A 385 15.34 16.47 20.46
N VAL A 386 15.80 16.37 21.69
CA VAL A 386 15.21 17.09 22.83
C VAL A 386 15.41 18.59 22.67
N VAL A 387 14.33 19.36 22.70
CA VAL A 387 14.34 20.84 22.56
C VAL A 387 13.86 21.59 23.80
N GLU A 388 13.15 20.92 24.71
CA GLU A 388 12.77 21.45 26.02
C GLU A 388 12.74 20.32 27.04
N VAL A 389 13.10 20.62 28.28
CA VAL A 389 13.13 19.66 29.40
C VAL A 389 12.18 20.14 30.48
N GLY A 390 11.27 19.25 30.91
CA GLY A 390 10.28 19.54 31.94
C GLY A 390 10.88 19.58 33.35
N PRO A 391 10.12 20.10 34.33
CA PRO A 391 10.61 20.25 35.70
C PRO A 391 11.08 18.92 36.32
N GLY A 392 12.29 18.91 36.87
CA GLY A 392 12.82 17.77 37.64
C GLY A 392 13.36 16.61 36.80
N VAL A 393 13.37 16.72 35.46
CA VAL A 393 14.04 15.76 34.57
C VAL A 393 15.55 16.00 34.62
N THR A 394 16.32 14.93 34.77
CA THR A 394 17.80 14.98 34.87
C THR A 394 18.51 14.03 33.92
N GLU A 395 17.77 13.07 33.36
CA GLU A 395 18.24 12.00 32.49
C GLU A 395 18.52 12.46 31.06
N PHE A 396 17.93 13.60 30.67
CA PHE A 396 18.03 14.18 29.33
C PHE A 396 18.26 15.69 29.41
N ALA A 397 19.01 16.21 28.42
CA ALA A 397 19.28 17.62 28.20
C ALA A 397 18.82 18.07 26.82
N VAL A 398 18.65 19.38 26.64
CA VAL A 398 18.39 19.97 25.32
C VAL A 398 19.57 19.67 24.38
N GLY A 399 19.27 19.16 23.19
CA GLY A 399 20.24 18.71 22.20
C GLY A 399 20.46 17.20 22.15
N ASP A 400 20.02 16.45 23.17
CA ASP A 400 20.15 15.00 23.18
C ASP A 400 19.30 14.36 22.08
N SER A 401 19.89 13.40 21.36
CA SER A 401 19.15 12.57 20.41
C SER A 401 18.53 11.39 21.14
N VAL A 402 17.23 11.21 20.97
CA VAL A 402 16.43 10.21 21.69
C VAL A 402 15.54 9.44 20.73
N TYR A 403 15.17 8.23 21.12
CA TYR A 403 14.16 7.43 20.43
C TYR A 403 13.29 6.69 21.46
N GLY A 404 12.08 6.31 21.06
CA GLY A 404 11.16 5.60 21.95
C GLY A 404 9.70 5.74 21.56
N PHE A 405 8.83 5.57 22.55
CA PHE A 405 7.37 5.65 22.38
C PHE A 405 6.81 7.03 22.72
N PHE A 406 5.81 7.45 21.93
CA PHE A 406 5.04 8.68 22.10
C PHE A 406 3.54 8.34 22.06
N PRO A 407 2.99 7.69 23.11
CA PRO A 407 1.60 7.22 23.10
C PRO A 407 0.57 8.36 23.06
N ASP A 408 0.92 9.50 23.65
CA ASP A 408 0.02 10.64 23.85
C ASP A 408 0.18 11.74 22.79
N GLY A 409 1.11 11.58 21.84
CA GLY A 409 1.43 12.62 20.86
C GLY A 409 2.11 12.08 19.62
N SER A 410 1.86 12.74 18.49
CA SER A 410 2.52 12.45 17.21
C SER A 410 2.61 13.74 16.42
N GLY A 411 3.65 13.86 15.59
CA GLY A 411 3.92 15.03 14.76
C GLY A 411 5.38 15.45 14.80
N THR A 412 5.68 16.60 14.20
CA THR A 412 7.04 17.15 14.14
C THR A 412 7.58 17.62 15.48
N LEU A 413 6.70 17.91 16.45
CA LEU A 413 7.07 18.35 17.78
C LEU A 413 6.11 17.78 18.82
N VAL A 414 6.62 16.94 19.72
CA VAL A 414 5.78 16.18 20.66
C VAL A 414 6.37 16.18 22.07
N ALA A 415 5.51 16.13 23.08
CA ALA A 415 5.94 15.83 24.44
C ALA A 415 6.13 14.31 24.59
N GLY A 416 7.26 13.89 25.15
CA GLY A 416 7.57 12.49 25.45
C GLY A 416 7.77 12.29 26.95
N ASP A 417 7.35 11.12 27.44
CA ASP A 417 7.60 10.68 28.82
C ASP A 417 9.00 10.07 28.90
N VAL A 418 9.85 10.57 29.80
CA VAL A 418 11.26 10.14 29.91
C VAL A 418 11.41 8.64 30.20
N ARG A 419 10.38 7.98 30.77
CA ARG A 419 10.38 6.54 31.04
C ARG A 419 10.23 5.69 29.78
N LEU A 420 9.79 6.30 28.69
CA LEU A 420 9.52 5.64 27.41
C LEU A 420 10.55 6.00 26.33
N LEU A 421 11.62 6.71 26.71
CA LEU A 421 12.66 7.19 25.82
C LEU A 421 14.02 6.60 26.21
N LEU A 422 14.86 6.42 25.21
CA LEU A 422 16.25 6.02 25.36
C LEU A 422 17.17 6.98 24.59
N PRO A 423 18.41 7.20 25.07
CA PRO A 423 19.43 7.88 24.29
C PRO A 423 19.71 7.13 22.98
N MET A 424 19.75 7.86 21.87
CA MET A 424 20.05 7.28 20.56
C MET A 424 21.53 6.91 20.44
N PRO A 425 21.88 5.69 20.01
CA PRO A 425 23.25 5.33 19.65
C PRO A 425 23.83 6.27 18.59
N ALA A 426 25.11 6.63 18.72
CA ALA A 426 25.74 7.64 17.87
C ALA A 426 25.96 7.18 16.42
N ASP A 427 26.00 5.88 16.18
CA ASP A 427 26.17 5.25 14.88
C ASP A 427 24.84 5.00 14.15
N TRP A 428 23.70 5.33 14.77
CA TRP A 428 22.38 5.17 14.16
C TRP A 428 21.92 6.46 13.48
N SER A 429 21.28 6.31 12.32
CA SER A 429 20.41 7.34 11.78
C SER A 429 19.10 7.42 12.58
N TYR A 430 18.42 8.58 12.53
CA TYR A 430 17.10 8.71 13.17
C TYR A 430 16.08 7.72 12.59
N ALA A 431 16.17 7.38 11.30
CA ALA A 431 15.28 6.41 10.68
C ALA A 431 15.49 4.99 11.23
N GLU A 432 16.74 4.58 11.41
CA GLU A 432 17.08 3.30 12.06
C GLU A 432 16.57 3.30 13.51
N ALA A 433 16.86 4.35 14.29
CA ALA A 433 16.44 4.45 15.68
C ALA A 433 14.91 4.41 15.85
N ALA A 434 14.17 5.11 14.97
CA ALA A 434 12.71 5.12 15.00
C ALA A 434 12.09 3.74 14.80
N ALA A 435 12.74 2.85 14.03
CA ALA A 435 12.21 1.53 13.67
C ALA A 435 12.38 0.45 14.75
N ILE A 436 12.99 0.77 15.90
CA ILE A 436 13.42 -0.23 16.88
C ILE A 436 12.41 -0.47 18.00
N SER A 437 11.78 0.59 18.54
CA SER A 437 11.13 0.53 19.85
C SER A 437 9.99 -0.49 19.91
N ALA A 438 9.01 -0.40 19.02
CA ALA A 438 7.81 -1.24 19.02
C ALA A 438 8.16 -2.70 18.76
N VAL A 439 8.99 -2.97 17.76
CA VAL A 439 9.27 -4.33 17.29
C VAL A 439 10.12 -5.10 18.30
N PHE A 440 11.18 -4.49 18.84
CA PHE A 440 12.04 -5.14 19.82
C PHE A 440 11.40 -5.20 21.21
N THR A 441 10.67 -4.16 21.65
CA THR A 441 9.94 -4.21 22.92
C THR A 441 8.87 -5.31 22.90
N THR A 442 8.15 -5.45 21.79
CA THR A 442 7.15 -6.54 21.64
C THR A 442 7.82 -7.91 21.70
N ALA A 443 8.89 -8.14 20.94
CA ALA A 443 9.61 -9.42 20.97
C ALA A 443 10.23 -9.72 22.35
N TYR A 444 10.80 -8.72 23.00
CA TYR A 444 11.40 -8.85 24.33
C TYR A 444 10.36 -9.17 25.40
N TYR A 445 9.24 -8.44 25.40
CA TYR A 445 8.14 -8.72 26.31
C TYR A 445 7.55 -10.12 26.09
N ALA A 446 7.35 -10.50 24.84
CA ALA A 446 6.85 -11.81 24.44
C ALA A 446 7.75 -12.96 24.95
N PHE A 447 9.06 -12.90 24.68
CA PHE A 447 9.97 -13.99 25.02
C PHE A 447 10.47 -13.97 26.45
N VAL A 448 10.80 -12.81 27.00
CA VAL A 448 11.42 -12.70 28.33
C VAL A 448 10.37 -12.63 29.43
N HIS A 449 9.31 -11.83 29.24
CA HIS A 449 8.34 -11.59 30.31
C HIS A 449 7.14 -12.54 30.29
N LEU A 450 6.67 -12.93 29.11
CA LEU A 450 5.48 -13.80 29.00
C LEU A 450 5.84 -15.28 28.90
N ALA A 451 6.76 -15.64 28.01
CA ALA A 451 7.13 -17.05 27.78
C ALA A 451 8.29 -17.54 28.66
N ASP A 452 9.06 -16.63 29.28
CA ASP A 452 10.25 -16.96 30.09
C ASP A 452 11.17 -17.99 29.41
N VAL A 453 11.51 -17.70 28.15
CA VAL A 453 12.17 -18.68 27.28
C VAL A 453 13.54 -19.08 27.79
N GLN A 454 13.88 -20.35 27.60
CA GLN A 454 15.13 -20.96 28.01
C GLN A 454 15.96 -21.35 26.77
N PRO A 455 17.31 -21.24 26.82
CA PRO A 455 18.17 -21.69 25.74
C PRO A 455 17.89 -23.15 25.33
N GLY A 456 17.88 -23.43 24.03
CA GLY A 456 17.58 -24.74 23.46
C GLY A 456 16.09 -25.04 23.26
N GLN A 457 15.18 -24.15 23.66
CA GLN A 457 13.77 -24.23 23.28
C GLN A 457 13.54 -23.86 21.81
N ARG A 458 12.46 -24.38 21.24
CA ARG A 458 12.01 -24.13 19.87
C ARG A 458 10.92 -23.09 19.82
N VAL A 459 11.11 -22.10 18.94
CA VAL A 459 10.11 -21.07 18.70
C VAL A 459 9.67 -21.06 17.24
N LEU A 460 8.36 -21.02 17.01
CA LEU A 460 7.78 -20.70 15.71
C LEU A 460 7.41 -19.22 15.67
N VAL A 461 8.01 -18.48 14.72
CA VAL A 461 7.72 -17.07 14.45
C VAL A 461 6.96 -16.96 13.14
N HIS A 462 5.68 -16.57 13.22
CA HIS A 462 4.90 -16.25 12.04
C HIS A 462 5.25 -14.87 11.48
N ALA A 463 5.09 -14.72 10.16
CA ALA A 463 5.43 -13.49 9.42
C ALA A 463 6.85 -12.97 9.73
N ALA A 464 7.84 -13.87 9.76
CA ALA A 464 9.21 -13.61 10.21
C ALA A 464 9.96 -12.52 9.40
N THR A 465 9.49 -12.22 8.19
CA THR A 465 10.01 -11.12 7.35
C THR A 465 9.28 -9.78 7.54
N GLY A 466 8.43 -9.66 8.57
CA GLY A 466 7.85 -8.39 9.01
C GLY A 466 8.67 -7.77 10.14
N GLY A 467 8.35 -6.53 10.55
CA GLY A 467 9.13 -5.81 11.57
C GLY A 467 9.29 -6.57 12.89
N VAL A 468 8.17 -6.96 13.52
CA VAL A 468 8.20 -7.76 14.76
C VAL A 468 8.85 -9.13 14.52
N GLY A 469 8.54 -9.77 13.39
CA GLY A 469 9.13 -11.07 13.04
C GLY A 469 10.65 -11.03 12.95
N MET A 470 11.21 -10.01 12.30
CA MET A 470 12.66 -9.83 12.17
C MET A 470 13.32 -9.56 13.52
N ALA A 471 12.71 -8.72 14.37
CA ALA A 471 13.20 -8.47 15.72
C ALA A 471 13.13 -9.73 16.60
N ALA A 472 12.03 -10.49 16.50
CA ALA A 472 11.85 -11.74 17.22
C ALA A 472 12.87 -12.80 16.81
N VAL A 473 13.16 -12.97 15.51
CA VAL A 473 14.19 -13.91 15.05
C VAL A 473 15.57 -13.54 15.63
N GLN A 474 15.94 -12.26 15.59
CA GLN A 474 17.23 -11.79 16.13
C GLN A 474 17.32 -12.03 17.63
N LEU A 475 16.29 -11.66 18.39
CA LEU A 475 16.26 -11.83 19.83
C LEU A 475 16.22 -13.31 20.24
N ALA A 476 15.42 -14.14 19.57
CA ALA A 476 15.33 -15.56 19.83
C ALA A 476 16.69 -16.26 19.67
N ARG A 477 17.43 -15.93 18.60
CA ARG A 477 18.79 -16.44 18.40
C ARG A 477 19.77 -15.95 19.47
N HIS A 478 19.67 -14.68 19.86
CA HIS A 478 20.47 -14.14 20.96
C HIS A 478 20.20 -14.88 22.29
N LEU A 479 18.94 -15.27 22.54
CA LEU A 479 18.52 -16.06 23.70
C LEU A 479 18.81 -17.56 23.56
N GLY A 480 19.40 -18.01 22.45
CA GLY A 480 19.79 -19.41 22.22
C GLY A 480 18.64 -20.34 21.83
N LEU A 481 17.58 -19.81 21.22
CA LEU A 481 16.44 -20.59 20.74
C LEU A 481 16.69 -21.16 19.33
N GLU A 482 16.09 -22.32 19.06
CA GLU A 482 15.97 -22.89 17.72
C GLU A 482 14.73 -22.27 17.04
N VAL A 483 14.93 -21.56 15.92
CA VAL A 483 13.89 -20.73 15.32
C VAL A 483 13.32 -21.39 14.06
N PHE A 484 12.00 -21.50 14.00
CA PHE A 484 11.22 -21.85 12.82
C PHE A 484 10.44 -20.63 12.35
N ALA A 485 10.39 -20.41 11.04
CA ALA A 485 9.86 -19.17 10.47
C ALA A 485 8.84 -19.44 9.39
N THR A 486 7.76 -18.65 9.35
CA THR A 486 6.89 -18.58 8.17
C THR A 486 6.93 -17.21 7.50
N ALA A 487 6.90 -17.22 6.16
CA ALA A 487 6.69 -16.05 5.32
C ALA A 487 6.10 -16.49 3.98
N SER A 488 5.51 -15.55 3.23
CA SER A 488 5.06 -15.83 1.86
C SER A 488 6.25 -16.25 0.99
N LYS A 489 6.05 -17.22 0.08
CA LYS A 489 7.11 -17.76 -0.80
C LYS A 489 7.99 -16.71 -1.50
N SER A 490 7.40 -15.59 -1.92
CA SER A 490 8.14 -14.49 -2.56
C SER A 490 9.17 -13.80 -1.64
N LYS A 491 9.17 -14.07 -0.34
CA LYS A 491 10.10 -13.50 0.66
C LYS A 491 11.07 -14.53 1.23
N TRP A 492 11.12 -15.75 0.69
CA TRP A 492 11.99 -16.80 1.21
C TRP A 492 13.48 -16.47 1.01
N ASP A 493 13.84 -15.72 -0.03
CA ASP A 493 15.23 -15.27 -0.20
C ASP A 493 15.69 -14.37 0.95
N THR A 494 14.77 -13.57 1.53
CA THR A 494 15.05 -12.81 2.75
C THR A 494 15.31 -13.74 3.94
N LEU A 495 14.53 -14.81 4.11
CA LEU A 495 14.76 -15.79 5.18
C LEU A 495 16.09 -16.53 5.00
N ARG A 496 16.43 -16.92 3.77
CA ARG A 496 17.73 -17.54 3.46
C ARG A 496 18.89 -16.59 3.74
N ALA A 497 18.76 -15.31 3.37
CA ALA A 497 19.73 -14.27 3.70
C ALA A 497 19.84 -14.05 5.22
N MET A 498 18.74 -14.24 5.96
CA MET A 498 18.75 -14.29 7.43
C MET A 498 19.33 -15.60 7.99
N GLY A 499 19.82 -16.53 7.16
CA GLY A 499 20.51 -17.75 7.59
C GLY A 499 19.59 -18.92 7.94
N PHE A 500 18.34 -18.94 7.47
CA PHE A 500 17.48 -20.13 7.58
C PHE A 500 17.76 -21.12 6.45
N ASP A 501 17.71 -22.42 6.76
CA ASP A 501 17.69 -23.50 5.77
C ASP A 501 16.24 -23.85 5.37
N GLU A 502 16.09 -24.80 4.44
CA GLU A 502 14.78 -25.23 3.97
C GLU A 502 13.97 -25.97 5.03
N ASP A 503 14.58 -26.57 6.06
CA ASP A 503 13.85 -27.30 7.11
C ASP A 503 13.15 -26.33 8.07
N HIS A 504 13.69 -25.11 8.23
CA HIS A 504 13.20 -24.09 9.17
C HIS A 504 12.29 -23.02 8.53
N ILE A 505 12.02 -23.09 7.23
CA ILE A 505 11.15 -22.14 6.51
C ILE A 505 9.85 -22.83 6.08
N SER A 506 8.71 -22.15 6.22
CA SER A 506 7.46 -22.57 5.56
C SER A 506 6.60 -21.40 5.06
N ASP A 507 5.59 -21.70 4.25
CA ASP A 507 4.69 -20.70 3.67
C ASP A 507 3.70 -20.20 4.72
N SER A 508 3.61 -18.88 4.90
CA SER A 508 2.65 -18.27 5.83
C SER A 508 1.23 -18.19 5.26
N ARG A 509 0.99 -18.67 4.04
CA ARG A 509 -0.32 -18.67 3.36
C ARG A 509 -0.91 -20.07 3.16
N SER A 510 -0.23 -21.10 3.69
CA SER A 510 -0.66 -22.49 3.63
C SER A 510 -0.57 -23.11 5.02
N LEU A 511 -1.34 -24.16 5.29
CA LEU A 511 -1.25 -24.95 6.53
C LEU A 511 -0.13 -25.99 6.51
N GLU A 512 0.61 -26.11 5.39
CA GLU A 512 1.72 -27.06 5.21
C GLU A 512 2.84 -26.93 6.27
N PHE A 513 2.95 -25.76 6.95
CA PHE A 513 3.91 -25.59 8.04
C PHE A 513 3.64 -26.54 9.22
N GLU A 514 2.39 -26.93 9.46
CA GLU A 514 2.03 -27.86 10.53
C GLU A 514 2.72 -29.22 10.33
N ASP A 515 2.44 -29.87 9.21
CA ASP A 515 2.99 -31.20 8.94
C ASP A 515 4.51 -31.17 8.76
N LYS A 516 5.03 -30.14 8.08
CA LYS A 516 6.46 -29.97 7.85
C LYS A 516 7.22 -29.83 9.16
N PHE A 517 6.85 -28.88 10.00
CA PHE A 517 7.59 -28.64 11.25
C PHE A 517 7.38 -29.75 12.26
N ARG A 518 6.22 -30.43 12.26
CA ARG A 518 6.02 -31.66 13.04
C ARG A 518 7.00 -32.76 12.61
N ALA A 519 7.21 -32.95 11.31
CA ALA A 519 8.17 -33.92 10.79
C ALA A 519 9.62 -33.56 11.16
N VAL A 520 10.03 -32.31 10.91
CA VAL A 520 11.40 -31.82 11.22
C VAL A 520 11.72 -31.93 12.71
N THR A 521 10.76 -31.63 13.58
CA THR A 521 10.95 -31.70 15.05
C THR A 521 10.81 -33.11 15.62
N GLY A 522 10.63 -34.14 14.78
CA GLY A 522 10.44 -35.53 15.23
C GLY A 522 9.15 -35.73 16.04
N GLY A 523 8.12 -34.92 15.77
CA GLY A 523 6.82 -34.95 16.46
C GLY A 523 6.77 -34.21 17.79
N ARG A 524 7.89 -33.65 18.28
CA ARG A 524 7.92 -32.89 19.54
C ARG A 524 7.19 -31.55 19.44
N GLY A 525 7.17 -30.93 18.25
CA GLY A 525 6.55 -29.62 18.06
C GLY A 525 7.40 -28.47 18.60
N MET A 526 6.71 -27.37 18.94
CA MET A 526 7.27 -26.09 19.37
C MET A 526 7.08 -25.87 20.87
N ASP A 527 8.06 -25.25 21.52
CA ASP A 527 7.92 -24.84 22.93
C ASP A 527 7.22 -23.47 23.02
N VAL A 528 7.43 -22.61 22.03
CA VAL A 528 6.80 -21.28 21.94
C VAL A 528 6.29 -21.02 20.53
N VAL A 529 5.13 -20.40 20.40
CA VAL A 529 4.66 -19.84 19.13
C VAL A 529 4.41 -18.35 19.32
N LEU A 530 5.05 -17.52 18.51
CA LEU A 530 4.71 -16.11 18.34
C LEU A 530 3.85 -15.96 17.09
N ASP A 531 2.54 -15.81 17.31
CA ASP A 531 1.54 -15.82 16.24
C ASP A 531 1.09 -14.41 15.84
N SER A 532 0.79 -14.27 14.55
CA SER A 532 0.22 -13.08 13.93
C SER A 532 -0.80 -13.42 12.83
N LEU A 533 -1.22 -14.69 12.74
CA LEU A 533 -2.17 -15.18 11.75
C LEU A 533 -3.58 -15.21 12.36
N ALA A 534 -4.56 -15.82 11.68
CA ALA A 534 -5.95 -15.85 12.14
C ALA A 534 -6.66 -17.13 11.66
N GLY A 535 -7.74 -17.53 12.35
CA GLY A 535 -8.58 -18.64 11.93
C GLY A 535 -7.86 -19.98 11.96
N GLU A 536 -7.98 -20.77 10.88
CA GLU A 536 -7.41 -22.12 10.79
C GLU A 536 -5.89 -22.19 10.96
N PHE A 537 -5.19 -21.06 10.72
CA PHE A 537 -3.76 -20.93 10.97
C PHE A 537 -3.43 -20.95 12.47
N VAL A 538 -4.24 -20.26 13.29
CA VAL A 538 -4.11 -20.28 14.76
C VAL A 538 -4.29 -21.71 15.27
N ASP A 539 -5.29 -22.42 14.75
CA ASP A 539 -5.57 -23.81 15.12
C ASP A 539 -4.41 -24.75 14.78
N ALA A 540 -3.79 -24.59 13.60
CA ALA A 540 -2.61 -25.35 13.20
C ALA A 540 -1.40 -25.06 14.09
N SER A 541 -1.21 -23.80 14.47
CA SER A 541 -0.12 -23.38 15.33
C SER A 541 -0.30 -23.86 16.78
N LEU A 542 -1.53 -23.88 17.29
CA LEU A 542 -1.84 -24.48 18.59
C LEU A 542 -1.58 -25.99 18.60
N ARG A 543 -1.90 -26.72 17.52
CA ARG A 543 -1.59 -28.15 17.39
C ARG A 543 -0.10 -28.45 17.26
N LEU A 544 0.71 -27.47 16.87
CA LEU A 544 2.17 -27.60 16.82
C LEU A 544 2.83 -27.42 18.19
N LEU A 545 2.14 -26.87 19.19
CA LEU A 545 2.72 -26.74 20.52
C LEU A 545 2.95 -28.10 21.17
N GLY A 546 4.15 -28.27 21.72
CA GLY A 546 4.48 -29.38 22.59
C GLY A 546 3.81 -29.23 23.97
N PRO A 547 3.81 -30.28 24.79
CA PRO A 547 3.28 -30.23 26.15
C PRO A 547 3.96 -29.13 26.99
N GLY A 548 3.17 -28.25 27.60
CA GLY A 548 3.67 -27.12 28.39
C GLY A 548 4.10 -25.92 27.54
N GLY A 549 3.85 -25.95 26.23
CA GLY A 549 4.20 -24.86 25.33
C GLY A 549 3.38 -23.58 25.55
N VAL A 550 3.96 -22.46 25.14
CA VAL A 550 3.38 -21.12 25.30
C VAL A 550 2.93 -20.56 23.95
N PHE A 551 1.66 -20.21 23.84
CA PHE A 551 1.09 -19.53 22.70
C PHE A 551 1.01 -18.02 22.95
N LEU A 552 1.69 -17.23 22.11
CA LEU A 552 1.76 -15.78 22.18
C LEU A 552 0.99 -15.17 21.01
N GLU A 553 -0.23 -14.71 21.29
CA GLU A 553 -1.11 -14.09 20.29
C GLU A 553 -0.78 -12.61 20.12
N MET A 554 -0.58 -12.16 18.88
CA MET A 554 -0.39 -10.76 18.52
C MET A 554 -1.58 -10.19 17.72
N GLY A 555 -2.34 -11.04 17.03
CA GLY A 555 -3.49 -10.68 16.24
C GLY A 555 -4.61 -10.05 17.06
N LYS A 556 -5.33 -9.10 16.46
CA LYS A 556 -6.48 -8.41 17.07
C LYS A 556 -7.84 -8.83 16.52
N THR A 557 -7.85 -9.55 15.39
CA THR A 557 -9.06 -9.93 14.67
C THR A 557 -9.65 -11.27 15.11
N ASP A 558 -8.85 -12.15 15.71
CA ASP A 558 -9.25 -13.49 16.18
C ASP A 558 -8.79 -13.72 17.64
N ILE A 559 -9.14 -12.80 18.55
CA ILE A 559 -8.78 -12.94 19.97
C ILE A 559 -9.64 -14.05 20.59
N ARG A 560 -8.99 -15.11 21.05
CA ARG A 560 -9.64 -16.29 21.65
C ARG A 560 -9.54 -16.31 23.17
N ASP A 561 -10.53 -16.91 23.80
CA ASP A 561 -10.57 -17.06 25.26
C ASP A 561 -9.57 -18.13 25.73
N PRO A 562 -8.67 -17.82 26.69
CA PRO A 562 -7.70 -18.77 27.22
C PRO A 562 -8.31 -20.07 27.79
N GLY A 563 -9.50 -19.97 28.40
CA GLY A 563 -10.19 -21.12 28.98
C GLY A 563 -10.73 -22.08 27.92
N VAL A 564 -11.19 -21.55 26.78
CA VAL A 564 -11.59 -22.36 25.61
C VAL A 564 -10.37 -23.06 24.99
N ILE A 565 -9.26 -22.34 24.82
CA ILE A 565 -8.03 -22.95 24.28
C ILE A 565 -7.54 -24.08 25.21
N ALA A 566 -7.53 -23.87 26.52
CA ALA A 566 -7.09 -24.90 27.47
C ALA A 566 -7.99 -26.16 27.47
N GLN A 567 -9.26 -26.03 27.08
CA GLN A 567 -10.19 -27.16 26.94
C GLN A 567 -9.99 -27.92 25.63
N GLU A 568 -9.80 -27.21 24.52
CA GLU A 568 -9.64 -27.80 23.19
C GLU A 568 -8.22 -28.33 22.94
N TYR A 569 -7.21 -27.74 23.59
CA TYR A 569 -5.79 -28.04 23.45
C TYR A 569 -5.13 -28.26 24.84
N PRO A 570 -5.31 -29.43 25.46
CA PRO A 570 -4.83 -29.69 26.82
C PRO A 570 -3.30 -29.59 26.92
N GLY A 571 -2.81 -28.78 27.87
CA GLY A 571 -1.37 -28.61 28.13
C GLY A 571 -0.73 -27.37 27.48
N CYS A 572 -1.50 -26.53 26.79
CA CYS A 572 -1.04 -25.23 26.26
C CYS A 572 -1.33 -24.10 27.26
N ALA A 573 -0.37 -23.20 27.47
CA ALA A 573 -0.58 -21.92 28.17
C ALA A 573 -0.69 -20.78 27.15
N THR A 574 -1.66 -19.88 27.29
CA THR A 574 -1.87 -18.74 26.36
C THR A 574 -1.66 -17.41 27.05
N ALA A 575 -0.96 -16.47 26.40
CA ALA A 575 -0.76 -15.11 26.89
C ALA A 575 -0.82 -14.09 25.73
N PRO A 576 -1.54 -12.96 25.86
CA PRO A 576 -1.52 -11.89 24.86
C PRO A 576 -0.18 -11.13 24.89
N SER A 577 0.44 -10.89 23.72
CA SER A 577 1.84 -10.41 23.63
C SER A 577 2.05 -8.94 23.22
N THR A 578 1.00 -8.24 22.76
CA THR A 578 1.14 -6.85 22.27
C THR A 578 1.29 -5.83 23.41
N CYS A 579 2.39 -5.06 23.42
CA CYS A 579 2.56 -3.87 24.26
C CYS A 579 1.63 -2.69 23.88
N SER A 580 0.97 -2.75 22.72
CA SER A 580 0.13 -1.67 22.16
C SER A 580 -1.37 -1.82 22.43
N SER A 581 -1.77 -2.69 23.37
CA SER A 581 -3.16 -2.87 23.81
C SER A 581 -3.39 -2.26 25.20
N PRO A 582 -4.60 -1.75 25.52
CA PRO A 582 -4.95 -1.27 26.87
C PRO A 582 -4.99 -2.39 27.95
N ALA A 583 -4.58 -3.61 27.59
CA ALA A 583 -4.57 -4.79 28.44
C ALA A 583 -3.23 -4.98 29.18
N VAL A 584 -2.28 -4.06 29.04
CA VAL A 584 -1.43 -3.68 30.16
C VAL A 584 -2.29 -2.76 31.01
N PRO A 585 -2.70 -3.13 32.23
CA PRO A 585 -3.53 -2.26 33.05
C PRO A 585 -2.85 -0.92 33.13
N ALA A 586 -3.60 0.13 32.80
CA ALA A 586 -3.22 1.52 32.95
C ALA A 586 -2.48 1.73 34.27
N CYS A 587 -1.14 1.75 34.22
CA CYS A 587 -0.30 2.24 35.31
C CYS A 587 -0.14 3.77 35.23
N THR A 588 -0.92 4.44 34.38
CA THR A 588 -0.82 5.88 34.10
C THR A 588 -2.09 6.68 34.41
N SER A 589 -3.16 6.06 34.93
CA SER A 589 -4.33 6.83 35.37
C SER A 589 -4.96 6.27 36.65
N THR A 590 -4.49 6.80 37.79
CA THR A 590 -5.15 7.03 39.11
C THR A 590 -4.30 6.59 40.31
N CYS A 591 -3.24 7.34 40.60
CA CYS A 591 -2.65 7.37 41.94
C CYS A 591 -3.22 8.55 42.75
N SER A 592 -4.55 8.65 42.86
CA SER A 592 -5.19 9.62 43.78
C SER A 592 -6.65 9.32 44.16
N SER A 593 -7.26 8.22 43.72
CA SER A 593 -8.58 7.84 44.23
C SER A 593 -8.80 6.34 44.09
N TRP A 594 -8.80 5.63 45.22
CA TRP A 594 -9.87 4.72 45.68
C TRP A 594 -9.40 4.01 46.97
N PRO A 595 -10.12 4.15 48.10
CA PRO A 595 -9.81 3.48 49.36
C PRO A 595 -10.33 2.04 49.34
N HIS A 596 -9.53 1.12 49.90
CA HIS A 596 -9.81 -0.31 50.11
C HIS A 596 -9.59 -1.24 48.90
N CYS A 597 -8.35 -1.70 48.74
CA CYS A 597 -8.08 -3.02 48.19
C CYS A 597 -7.28 -3.85 49.21
N SER A 598 -7.97 -4.80 49.84
CA SER A 598 -7.45 -5.74 50.83
C SER A 598 -6.96 -7.00 50.13
N THR A 599 -5.72 -7.01 49.66
CA THR A 599 -5.00 -8.24 49.29
C THR A 599 -3.48 -7.98 49.38
N PRO A 600 -2.75 -8.55 50.34
CA PRO A 600 -1.32 -8.32 50.48
C PRO A 600 -0.54 -9.20 49.50
N GLY A 601 0.19 -8.59 48.55
CA GLY A 601 1.12 -9.31 47.66
C GLY A 601 1.49 -8.65 46.33
N CYS A 602 0.76 -7.63 45.87
CA CYS A 602 1.01 -7.03 44.54
C CYS A 602 2.13 -5.97 44.46
N CYS A 603 2.69 -5.49 45.58
CA CYS A 603 3.57 -4.31 45.56
C CYS A 603 5.09 -4.58 45.55
N ASP A 604 5.55 -5.83 45.69
CA ASP A 604 6.99 -6.10 45.90
C ASP A 604 7.78 -6.52 44.65
N ARG A 605 7.19 -6.54 43.45
CA ARG A 605 7.92 -6.88 42.19
C ARG A 605 8.06 -5.75 41.17
N CYS A 606 7.68 -4.52 41.53
CA CYS A 606 7.86 -3.33 40.69
C CYS A 606 8.88 -2.33 41.28
N ARG A 607 9.88 -2.81 42.01
CA ARG A 607 11.06 -2.01 42.39
C ARG A 607 12.30 -2.49 41.66
#